data_AF-A0A2S9F6H3-F1
#
_entry.id   AF-A0A2S9F6H3-F1
#
_cell.length_a   1.000
_cell.length_b   1.000
_cell.length_c   1.000
_cell.angle_alpha   90.00
_cell.angle_beta   90.00
_cell.angle_gamma   90.00
#
_symmetry.space_group_name_H-M   'P 1'
#
loop_
_entity.id
_entity.type
_entity.pdbx_description
1 polymer ?
#
loop_
_entity_poly.entity_id
_entity_poly.type
_entity_poly.pdbx_seq_one_letter_code
_entity_poly.pdbx_strand_id
1 'polypeptide(L)' 'MFVCLCTGTTSHVVSEVVAKGARTSKEIADACGAGGDCGRCRRTLRAMIEAHFKVADCKHESVG' A
#
# COMPACT_ATOMS: atom_id res chain seq x y z
N MET A 1 5.86 8.93 7.00
CA MET A 1 5.73 8.37 8.37
C MET A 1 6.07 6.88 8.37
N PHE A 2 6.33 6.25 9.53
CA PHE A 2 6.35 4.78 9.62
C PHE A 2 4.92 4.23 9.52
N VAL A 3 4.72 3.25 8.64
CA VAL A 3 3.45 2.54 8.48
C VAL A 3 3.48 1.22 9.24
N CYS A 4 4.61 0.50 9.23
CA CYS A 4 4.79 -0.74 10.00
C CYS A 4 5.94 -0.58 11.01
N LEU A 5 5.63 -0.73 12.30
CA LEU A 5 6.65 -0.66 13.36
C LEU A 5 7.48 -1.94 13.50
N CYS A 6 6.93 -3.10 13.12
CA CYS A 6 7.66 -4.37 13.21
C CYS A 6 8.86 -4.42 12.27
N THR A 7 8.71 -3.85 11.07
CA THR A 7 9.71 -3.91 10.00
C THR A 7 10.36 -2.56 9.71
N GLY A 8 9.94 -1.49 10.41
CA GLY A 8 10.40 -0.13 10.11
C GLY A 8 9.99 0.37 8.73
N THR A 9 8.93 -0.18 8.12
CA THR A 9 8.52 0.23 6.77
C THR A 9 7.83 1.59 6.80
N THR A 10 8.27 2.52 5.94
CA THR A 10 7.71 3.87 5.82
C THR A 10 6.61 3.95 4.76
N SER A 11 5.83 5.04 4.81
CA SER A 11 4.81 5.35 3.82
C SER A 11 5.37 5.45 2.40
N HIS A 12 6.59 5.96 2.24
CA HIS A 12 7.25 6.03 0.93
C HIS A 12 7.46 4.64 0.33
N VAL A 13 8.02 3.70 1.11
CA VAL A 13 8.24 2.32 0.65
C VAL A 13 6.92 1.64 0.29
N VAL A 14 5.87 1.81 1.11
CA VAL A 14 4.54 1.24 0.81
C VAL A 14 3.99 1.84 -0.49
N SER A 15 4.07 3.17 -0.68
CA SER A 15 3.62 3.83 -1.89
C SER A 15 4.36 3.36 -3.14
N GLU A 16 5.68 3.12 -3.06
CA GLU A 16 6.46 2.57 -4.19
C GLU A 16 6.03 1.13 -4.53
N VAL A 17 5.80 0.29 -3.53
CA VAL A 17 5.34 -1.10 -3.73
C VAL A 17 3.95 -1.13 -4.36
N VAL A 18 3.04 -0.25 -3.91
CA VAL A 18 1.71 -0.10 -4.52
C VAL A 18 1.80 0.45 -5.95
N ALA A 19 2.66 1.43 -6.21
CA ALA A 19 2.89 1.97 -7.56
C ALA A 19 3.48 0.93 -8.52
N LYS A 20 4.25 -0.05 -8.00
CA LYS A 20 4.72 -1.22 -8.76
C LYS A 20 3.63 -2.28 -8.99
N GLY A 21 2.42 -2.08 -8.48
CA GLY A 21 1.25 -2.89 -8.78
C GLY A 21 0.73 -3.76 -7.65
N ALA A 22 1.26 -3.66 -6.41
CA ALA A 22 0.70 -4.41 -5.29
C ALA A 22 -0.74 -3.98 -4.98
N ARG A 23 -1.67 -4.93 -5.00
CA ARG A 23 -3.11 -4.76 -4.78
C ARG A 23 -3.61 -5.35 -3.47
N THR A 24 -2.77 -6.09 -2.76
CA THR A 24 -3.14 -6.74 -1.49
C THR A 24 -2.09 -6.51 -0.41
N SER A 25 -2.52 -6.58 0.85
CA SER A 25 -1.59 -6.55 1.98
C SER A 25 -0.62 -7.75 1.99
N LYS A 26 -0.98 -8.84 1.31
CA LYS A 26 -0.10 -10.01 1.14
C LYS A 26 1.04 -9.69 0.19
N GLU A 27 0.75 -9.11 -0.97
CA GLU A 27 1.80 -8.68 -1.93
C GLU A 27 2.72 -7.61 -1.32
N ILE A 28 2.18 -6.70 -0.51
CA ILE A 28 3.01 -5.74 0.24
C ILE A 28 3.92 -6.47 1.24
N ALA A 29 3.40 -7.44 1.99
CA ALA A 29 4.21 -8.21 2.92
C ALA A 29 5.30 -9.03 2.20
N ASP A 30 4.96 -9.64 1.07
CA ASP A 30 5.89 -10.41 0.24
C ASP A 30 6.99 -9.49 -0.37
N ALA A 31 6.67 -8.21 -0.66
CA ALA A 31 7.62 -7.25 -1.24
C ALA A 31 8.51 -6.51 -0.24
N CYS A 32 8.00 -6.14 0.94
CA CYS A 32 8.74 -5.31 1.91
C CYS A 32 8.48 -5.65 3.39
N GLY A 33 7.80 -6.76 3.69
CA GLY A 33 7.55 -7.26 5.04
C GLY A 33 6.39 -6.59 5.78
N ALA A 34 5.94 -5.40 5.36
CA ALA A 34 4.88 -4.69 6.05
C ALA A 34 3.57 -5.48 6.06
N GLY A 35 3.01 -5.69 7.26
CA GLY A 35 1.78 -6.45 7.44
C GLY A 35 1.97 -7.96 7.58
N GLY A 36 3.19 -8.48 7.44
CA GLY A 36 3.51 -9.92 7.61
C GLY A 36 3.50 -10.40 9.08
N ASP A 37 3.81 -9.51 10.03
CA ASP A 37 3.96 -9.85 11.45
C ASP A 37 2.67 -9.57 12.27
N CYS A 38 2.68 -8.65 13.25
CA CYS A 38 1.55 -8.40 14.16
C CYS A 38 0.28 -7.84 13.49
N GLY A 39 0.33 -7.50 12.20
CA GLY A 39 -0.84 -7.10 11.40
C GLY A 39 -1.46 -5.73 11.71
N ARG A 40 -1.00 -5.00 12.73
CA ARG A 40 -1.58 -3.69 13.14
C ARG A 40 -1.65 -2.65 12.03
N CYS A 41 -0.68 -2.66 11.12
CA CYS A 41 -0.62 -1.75 9.98
C CYS A 41 -1.53 -2.14 8.80
N ARG A 42 -2.12 -3.35 8.78
CA ARG A 42 -2.86 -3.86 7.61
C ARG A 42 -4.05 -2.99 7.19
N ARG A 43 -4.72 -2.32 8.14
CA ARG A 43 -5.79 -1.35 7.80
C ARG A 43 -5.23 -0.14 7.05
N THR A 44 -4.12 0.42 7.51
CA THR A 44 -3.42 1.51 6.83
C THR A 44 -2.94 1.09 5.45
N LEU A 45 -2.37 -0.11 5.30
CA LEU A 45 -1.94 -0.63 4.00
C LEU A 45 -3.10 -0.69 3.01
N ARG A 46 -4.27 -1.21 3.44
CA ARG A 46 -5.46 -1.27 2.58
C ARG A 46 -5.95 0.11 2.16
N ALA A 47 -5.95 1.08 3.08
CA ALA A 47 -6.32 2.46 2.74
C ALA A 47 -5.37 3.09 1.72
N MET A 48 -4.06 2.80 1.80
CA MET A 48 -3.07 3.28 0.82
C MET A 48 -3.26 2.63 -0.56
N ILE A 49 -3.54 1.32 -0.60
CA ILE A 49 -3.90 0.60 -1.84
C ILE A 49 -5.15 1.24 -2.47
N GLU A 50 -6.22 1.36 -1.69
CA GLU A 50 -7.51 1.89 -2.14
C GLU A 50 -7.36 3.32 -2.66
N ALA A 51 -6.65 4.19 -1.94
CA ALA A 51 -6.39 5.55 -2.37
C ALA A 51 -5.63 5.60 -3.71
N HIS A 52 -4.64 4.73 -3.91
CA HIS A 52 -3.87 4.69 -5.16
C HIS A 52 -4.74 4.27 -6.36
N PHE A 53 -5.51 3.19 -6.22
CA PHE A 53 -6.29 2.66 -7.33
C PHE A 53 -7.61 3.42 -7.57
N LYS A 54 -8.22 4.03 -6.55
CA LYS A 54 -9.34 4.97 -6.76
C LYS A 54 -8.91 6.19 -7.58
N VAL A 55 -7.74 6.75 -7.27
CA VAL A 55 -7.21 7.89 -8.04
C VAL A 55 -6.85 7.48 -9.47
N ALA A 56 -6.32 6.27 -9.67
CA ALA A 56 -6.04 5.77 -11.01
C ALA A 56 -7.31 5.64 -11.86
N ASP A 57 -8.40 5.16 -11.27
CA ASP A 57 -9.70 5.00 -11.92
C ASP A 57 -10.29 6.37 -12.34
N CYS A 58 -10.34 7.35 -11.42
CA CYS A 58 -10.85 8.69 -11.75
C CYS A 58 -10.01 9.46 -12.81
N LYS A 59 -8.72 9.15 -12.93
CA LYS A 59 -7.86 9.72 -13.99
C LYS A 59 -8.15 9.13 -15.37
N HIS A 60 -8.72 7.93 -15.43
CA HIS A 60 -9.15 7.33 -16.68
C HIS A 60 -10.50 7.93 -17.13
N GLU A 61 -11.40 8.21 -16.19
CA GLU A 61 -12.74 8.76 -16.47
C GLU A 61 -12.74 10.24 -16.90
N SER A 62 -11.68 11.01 -16.63
CA SER A 62 -11.60 12.45 -16.96
C SER A 62 -11.09 12.75 -18.38
N VAL A 63 -10.91 11.74 -19.23
CA VAL A 63 -10.52 11.87 -20.65
C VAL A 63 -11.71 11.57 -21.60
N GLY A 64 -12.93 11.45 -21.06
CA GLY A 64 -14.17 11.22 -21.82
C GLY A 64 -14.91 12.50 -22.18
#